data_AF-A0A179GP39-F1
#
_entry.id   AF-A0A179GP39-F1
#
_cell.length_a   1.000
_cell.length_b   1.000
_cell.length_c   1.000
_cell.angle_alpha   90.00
_cell.angle_beta   90.00
_cell.angle_gamma   90.00
#
_symmetry.space_group_name_H-M   'P 1'
#
loop_
_entity.id
_entity.type
_entity.pdbx_description
1 polymer ?
#
loop_
_entity_poly.entity_id
_entity_poly.type
_entity_poly.pdbx_seq_one_letter_code
_entity_poly.pdbx_strand_id
1 'polypeptide(L)'
;MAPLSLSMASVASMLAMLPAALAGFNPASNKGVALYWGQNSHGQGSGEFAQQRLSYYCANSDIDIIPIAFMNGISPPVTNFANAGDNCTKFSDNANVLNCPQIEADIKSCQAGGKTIILSLGGATYTQGGWGSAGDAENAAQMVWDMFGPVGKNVDRPFGSAVVDGFDFDFESPTNNLPAFGKKLRSLMDGAGGKKFYLAAAPQCVFPDAANQATMDSVAFDFLMIQFYNNWCGVSNFVEGSTSQNAFNFNVWDNWAKTTSPNKNIKLMLGIPGAPGGGGGYTNGSKLKAAIEWSKAYSSFGGVMAWDISQVYSNTGFLKEIVSDLAGGPTGTNPPGGGTPTSTSSGSTPPPTGNLVPHWGQCGGQGWTGPTQCQAPYKCVSGGQWWASCQ
;
A
#
# COMPACT_ATOMS: atom_id res chain seq x y z
N MET A 1 -50.91 0.58 -59.28
CA MET A 1 -50.03 -0.51 -58.84
C MET A 1 -48.86 0.10 -58.08
N ALA A 2 -48.63 -0.40 -56.85
CA ALA A 2 -47.52 -0.11 -55.92
C ALA A 2 -47.46 1.31 -55.28
N PRO A 3 -46.87 1.46 -54.08
CA PRO A 3 -47.35 0.89 -52.81
C PRO A 3 -47.39 1.92 -51.65
N LEU A 4 -48.00 1.47 -50.55
CA LEU A 4 -48.02 2.10 -49.22
C LEU A 4 -46.59 2.18 -48.64
N SER A 5 -46.06 3.38 -48.39
CA SER A 5 -44.81 3.55 -47.63
C SER A 5 -45.11 3.54 -46.14
N LEU A 6 -44.75 2.46 -45.44
CA LEU A 6 -44.59 2.43 -43.99
C LEU A 6 -43.43 3.36 -43.60
N SER A 7 -43.72 4.40 -42.83
CA SER A 7 -42.68 5.19 -42.15
C SER A 7 -42.16 4.37 -40.96
N MET A 8 -40.84 4.15 -40.95
CA MET A 8 -40.12 3.36 -39.96
C MET A 8 -40.24 3.96 -38.55
N ALA A 9 -40.53 3.08 -37.60
CA ALA A 9 -40.43 3.33 -36.18
C ALA A 9 -39.04 3.89 -35.81
N SER A 10 -39.03 4.98 -35.04
CA SER A 10 -37.83 5.50 -34.39
C SER A 10 -37.33 4.47 -33.37
N VAL A 11 -36.26 3.75 -33.71
CA VAL A 11 -35.52 2.95 -32.74
C VAL A 11 -34.77 3.92 -31.83
N ALA A 12 -35.23 4.03 -30.59
CA ALA A 12 -34.49 4.69 -29.53
C ALA A 12 -33.15 3.95 -29.35
N SER A 13 -32.05 4.59 -29.74
CA SER A 13 -30.71 4.16 -29.36
C SER A 13 -30.59 4.29 -27.84
N MET A 14 -30.84 3.21 -27.10
CA MET A 14 -30.25 3.04 -25.78
C MET A 14 -28.74 2.98 -26.00
N LEU A 15 -28.02 4.06 -25.68
CA LEU A 15 -26.61 3.94 -25.35
C LEU A 15 -26.54 2.92 -24.21
N ALA A 16 -26.06 1.71 -24.52
CA ALA A 16 -25.56 0.81 -23.50
C ALA A 16 -24.38 1.54 -22.85
N MET A 17 -24.64 2.23 -21.74
CA MET A 17 -23.58 2.58 -20.79
C MET A 17 -23.06 1.24 -20.30
N LEU A 18 -22.02 0.72 -20.95
CA LEU A 18 -21.15 -0.27 -20.33
C LEU A 18 -20.85 0.26 -18.92
N PRO A 19 -21.12 -0.51 -17.86
CA PRO A 19 -20.69 -0.09 -16.54
C PRO A 19 -19.18 0.09 -16.65
N ALA A 20 -18.71 1.33 -16.55
CA ALA A 20 -17.32 1.56 -16.23
C ALA A 20 -17.11 0.75 -14.96
N ALA A 21 -16.33 -0.33 -15.06
CA ALA A 21 -16.05 -1.20 -13.93
C ALA A 21 -15.62 -0.29 -12.78
N LEU A 22 -16.47 -0.20 -11.76
CA LEU A 22 -16.22 0.68 -10.63
C LEU A 22 -15.00 0.11 -9.90
N ALA A 23 -13.95 0.90 -9.83
CA ALA A 23 -12.76 0.53 -9.07
C ALA A 23 -13.13 0.31 -7.58
N GLY A 24 -12.55 -0.71 -6.95
CA GLY A 24 -12.87 -1.09 -5.57
C GLY A 24 -12.46 -0.04 -4.54
N PHE A 25 -11.42 0.74 -4.84
CA PHE A 25 -11.02 1.86 -3.99
C PHE A 25 -12.10 2.95 -3.96
N ASN A 26 -12.70 3.11 -2.79
CA ASN A 26 -13.67 4.16 -2.49
C ASN A 26 -13.06 5.21 -1.54
N PRO A 27 -12.68 6.41 -2.04
CA PRO A 27 -12.12 7.47 -1.20
C PRO A 27 -13.14 8.09 -0.22
N ALA A 28 -14.42 7.73 -0.28
CA ALA A 28 -15.39 8.11 0.75
C ALA A 28 -15.49 7.07 1.88
N SER A 29 -14.89 5.88 1.70
CA SER A 29 -14.87 4.81 2.68
C SER A 29 -13.62 4.89 3.56
N ASN A 30 -13.75 4.40 4.79
CA ASN A 30 -12.64 4.16 5.71
C ASN A 30 -12.47 2.66 6.02
N LYS A 31 -13.05 1.80 5.16
CA LYS A 31 -13.09 0.34 5.30
C LYS A 31 -12.33 -0.37 4.17
N GLY A 32 -11.50 0.35 3.42
CA GLY A 32 -10.76 -0.23 2.31
C GLY A 32 -9.79 -1.31 2.80
N VAL A 33 -9.74 -2.43 2.09
CA VAL A 33 -8.75 -3.49 2.34
C VAL A 33 -7.85 -3.63 1.12
N ALA A 34 -6.55 -3.41 1.32
CA ALA A 34 -5.52 -3.58 0.31
C ALA A 34 -4.59 -4.75 0.67
N LEU A 35 -4.44 -5.75 -0.19
CA LEU A 35 -3.52 -6.86 0.04
C LEU A 35 -2.54 -6.97 -1.12
N TYR A 36 -1.24 -6.89 -0.84
CA TYR A 36 -0.21 -7.12 -1.85
C TYR A 36 -0.28 -8.56 -2.37
N TRP A 37 -0.10 -8.75 -3.68
CA TRP A 37 -0.04 -10.07 -4.31
C TRP A 37 1.15 -10.10 -5.27
N GLY A 38 1.87 -11.23 -5.31
CA GLY A 38 2.86 -11.50 -6.34
C GLY A 38 4.20 -12.00 -5.79
N GLN A 39 4.55 -11.71 -4.54
CA GLN A 39 5.84 -12.15 -3.97
C GLN A 39 5.80 -13.47 -3.21
N ASN A 40 4.62 -14.06 -3.00
CA ASN A 40 4.45 -15.29 -2.24
C ASN A 40 5.21 -15.23 -0.90
N SER A 41 5.00 -14.18 -0.10
CA SER A 41 5.75 -13.96 1.15
C SER A 41 5.67 -15.14 2.12
N HIS A 42 4.58 -15.90 2.11
CA HIS A 42 4.45 -17.13 2.92
C HIS A 42 5.46 -18.23 2.49
N GLY A 43 5.89 -18.22 1.23
CA GLY A 43 6.99 -19.04 0.73
C GLY A 43 6.63 -20.50 0.42
N GLN A 44 5.34 -20.86 0.49
CA GLN A 44 4.91 -22.21 0.15
C GLN A 44 4.88 -22.40 -1.37
N GLY A 45 5.56 -23.44 -1.88
CA GLY A 45 5.70 -23.68 -3.33
C GLY A 45 4.53 -24.43 -3.98
N SER A 46 3.71 -25.15 -3.20
CA SER A 46 2.53 -25.89 -3.70
C SER A 46 1.52 -26.15 -2.58
N GLY A 47 0.28 -26.48 -2.93
CA GLY A 47 -0.80 -26.73 -1.97
C GLY A 47 -1.63 -25.48 -1.65
N GLU A 48 -2.45 -25.57 -0.60
CA GLU A 48 -3.48 -24.58 -0.28
C GLU A 48 -2.92 -23.18 0.04
N PHE A 49 -1.78 -23.10 0.73
CA PHE A 49 -1.17 -21.83 1.12
C PHE A 49 -0.06 -21.35 0.18
N ALA A 50 0.19 -22.06 -0.93
CA ALA A 50 0.96 -21.46 -2.00
C ALA A 50 0.20 -20.25 -2.54
N GLN A 51 0.91 -19.19 -2.93
CA GLN A 51 0.28 -18.05 -3.61
C GLN A 51 -0.50 -18.55 -4.83
N GLN A 52 -1.82 -18.37 -4.78
CA GLN A 52 -2.72 -18.75 -5.86
C GLN A 52 -2.71 -17.67 -6.96
N ARG A 53 -3.33 -17.98 -8.10
CA ARG A 53 -3.54 -17.00 -9.17
C ARG A 53 -4.31 -15.78 -8.65
N LEU A 54 -4.10 -14.61 -9.26
CA LEU A 54 -4.69 -13.36 -8.81
C LEU A 54 -6.24 -13.42 -8.73
N SER A 55 -6.91 -14.04 -9.71
CA SER A 55 -8.38 -14.10 -9.73
C SER A 55 -9.01 -14.93 -8.59
N TYR A 56 -8.24 -15.86 -7.98
CA TYR A 56 -8.69 -16.60 -6.80
C TYR A 56 -9.02 -15.64 -5.65
N TYR A 57 -8.14 -14.67 -5.43
CA TYR A 57 -8.28 -13.68 -4.37
C TYR A 57 -9.32 -12.61 -4.69
N CYS A 58 -9.44 -12.22 -5.97
CA CYS A 58 -10.43 -11.24 -6.41
C CYS A 58 -11.88 -11.68 -6.23
N ALA A 59 -12.13 -12.99 -6.10
CA ALA A 59 -13.46 -13.50 -5.79
C ALA A 59 -13.93 -13.15 -4.37
N ASN A 60 -13.01 -12.80 -3.47
CA ASN A 60 -13.33 -12.40 -2.11
C ASN A 60 -13.84 -10.94 -2.09
N SER A 61 -15.06 -10.72 -1.62
CA SER A 61 -15.69 -9.40 -1.53
C SER A 61 -15.01 -8.47 -0.53
N ASP A 62 -14.28 -9.02 0.44
CA ASP A 62 -13.65 -8.27 1.53
C ASP A 62 -12.34 -7.58 1.13
N ILE A 63 -11.86 -7.80 -0.10
CA ILE A 63 -10.63 -7.20 -0.63
C ILE A 63 -11.02 -6.17 -1.70
N ASP A 64 -10.54 -4.94 -1.58
CA ASP A 64 -10.90 -3.86 -2.52
C ASP A 64 -9.78 -3.54 -3.51
N ILE A 65 -8.53 -3.59 -3.02
CA ILE A 65 -7.34 -3.16 -3.74
C ILE A 65 -6.30 -4.28 -3.72
N ILE A 66 -5.70 -4.58 -4.87
CA ILE A 66 -4.60 -5.53 -4.96
C ILE A 66 -3.44 -4.89 -5.72
N PRO A 67 -2.40 -4.41 -5.01
CA PRO A 67 -1.13 -4.08 -5.62
C PRO A 67 -0.42 -5.35 -6.09
N ILE A 68 -0.09 -5.40 -7.39
CA ILE A 68 0.70 -6.49 -7.99
C ILE A 68 2.18 -6.18 -7.78
N ALA A 69 2.84 -7.03 -6.99
CA ALA A 69 4.23 -6.92 -6.59
C ALA A 69 5.12 -7.92 -7.36
N PHE A 70 6.06 -7.50 -8.20
CA PHE A 70 6.48 -6.13 -8.50
C PHE A 70 7.02 -5.97 -9.92
N MET A 71 7.05 -4.72 -10.39
CA MET A 71 8.11 -4.27 -11.29
C MET A 71 9.30 -3.81 -10.44
N ASN A 72 10.23 -4.72 -10.16
CA ASN A 72 11.36 -4.51 -9.25
C ASN A 72 12.64 -3.99 -9.94
N GLY A 73 12.55 -3.64 -11.21
CA GLY A 73 13.50 -2.82 -11.93
C GLY A 73 12.76 -1.96 -12.94
N ILE A 74 13.13 -0.68 -13.04
CA ILE A 74 12.48 0.27 -13.93
C ILE A 74 13.35 0.55 -15.16
N SER A 75 14.64 0.83 -15.00
CA SER A 75 15.52 1.18 -16.12
C SER A 75 16.89 0.50 -15.98
N PRO A 76 17.10 -0.67 -16.62
CA PRO A 76 16.18 -1.41 -17.49
C PRO A 76 14.99 -2.06 -16.74
N PRO A 77 13.87 -2.37 -17.42
CA PRO A 77 12.69 -2.93 -16.78
C PRO A 77 12.91 -4.39 -16.38
N VAL A 78 12.42 -4.75 -15.18
CA VAL A 78 12.44 -6.09 -14.59
C VAL A 78 11.13 -6.33 -13.86
N THR A 79 10.54 -7.52 -14.04
CA THR A 79 9.31 -7.94 -13.34
C THR A 79 9.54 -9.25 -12.61
N ASN A 80 9.02 -9.38 -11.40
CA ASN A 80 9.04 -10.61 -10.62
C ASN A 80 7.69 -10.81 -9.93
N PHE A 81 7.08 -11.98 -10.13
CA PHE A 81 5.80 -12.35 -9.51
C PHE A 81 5.89 -13.74 -8.83
N ALA A 82 7.08 -14.07 -8.29
CA ALA A 82 7.38 -15.34 -7.64
C ALA A 82 6.86 -16.55 -8.46
N ASN A 83 6.16 -17.48 -7.81
CA ASN A 83 5.59 -18.67 -8.43
C ASN A 83 4.53 -18.37 -9.50
N ALA A 84 3.87 -17.21 -9.48
CA ALA A 84 2.96 -16.82 -10.56
C ALA A 84 3.74 -16.53 -11.85
N GLY A 85 5.01 -16.17 -11.73
CA GLY A 85 5.97 -16.05 -12.83
C GLY A 85 6.25 -17.36 -13.56
N ASP A 86 6.05 -18.52 -12.93
CA ASP A 86 6.25 -19.84 -13.55
C ASP A 86 5.27 -20.11 -14.70
N ASN A 87 4.13 -19.40 -14.71
CA ASN A 87 3.14 -19.42 -15.78
C ASN A 87 3.37 -18.35 -16.86
N CYS A 88 4.50 -17.63 -16.79
CA CYS A 88 4.89 -16.60 -17.75
C CYS A 88 6.02 -17.08 -18.66
N THR A 89 6.17 -16.41 -19.80
CA THR A 89 7.34 -16.57 -20.69
C THR A 89 8.16 -15.29 -20.71
N LYS A 90 9.43 -15.36 -21.15
CA LYS A 90 10.28 -14.16 -21.28
C LYS A 90 10.04 -13.49 -22.64
N PHE A 91 10.11 -12.17 -22.69
CA PHE A 91 10.20 -11.46 -23.96
C PHE A 91 11.56 -11.74 -24.64
N SER A 92 11.58 -11.75 -25.97
CA SER A 92 12.80 -12.05 -26.75
C SER A 92 13.87 -10.98 -26.58
N ASP A 93 13.46 -9.72 -26.51
CA ASP A 93 14.35 -8.56 -26.55
C ASP A 93 14.75 -8.12 -25.14
N ASN A 94 14.01 -8.53 -24.11
CA ASN A 94 14.36 -8.37 -22.70
C ASN A 94 13.94 -9.59 -21.85
N ALA A 95 14.91 -10.44 -21.56
CA ALA A 95 14.72 -11.66 -20.77
C ALA A 95 14.36 -11.43 -19.28
N ASN A 96 14.43 -10.19 -18.79
CA ASN A 96 14.10 -9.80 -17.42
C ASN A 96 12.63 -9.33 -17.26
N VAL A 97 11.90 -9.22 -18.37
CA VAL A 97 10.48 -8.87 -18.40
C VAL A 97 9.69 -10.12 -18.80
N LEU A 98 8.61 -10.38 -18.06
CA LEU A 98 7.77 -11.56 -18.25
C LEU A 98 6.49 -11.22 -19.03
N ASN A 99 6.15 -12.04 -20.03
CA ASN A 99 4.85 -12.10 -20.68
C ASN A 99 3.95 -13.07 -19.90
N CYS A 100 2.93 -12.53 -19.24
CA CYS A 100 2.11 -13.24 -18.24
C CYS A 100 0.63 -13.28 -18.64
N PRO A 101 0.23 -14.15 -19.60
CA PRO A 101 -1.15 -14.19 -20.10
C PRO A 101 -2.17 -14.61 -19.02
N GLN A 102 -1.77 -15.40 -18.02
CA GLN A 102 -2.65 -15.73 -16.89
C GLN A 102 -2.93 -14.50 -16.01
N ILE A 103 -1.91 -13.69 -15.74
CA ILE A 103 -2.06 -12.45 -14.96
C ILE A 103 -2.89 -11.44 -15.77
N GLU A 104 -2.69 -11.32 -17.08
CA GLU A 104 -3.54 -10.50 -17.96
C GLU A 104 -5.03 -10.85 -17.81
N ALA A 105 -5.37 -12.14 -17.92
CA ALA A 105 -6.74 -12.61 -17.81
C ALA A 105 -7.33 -12.35 -16.40
N ASP A 106 -6.51 -12.50 -15.37
CA ASP A 106 -6.91 -12.27 -13.99
C ASP A 106 -7.15 -10.79 -13.70
N ILE A 107 -6.28 -9.87 -14.14
CA ILE A 107 -6.49 -8.42 -13.98
C ILE A 107 -7.86 -8.01 -14.51
N LYS A 108 -8.20 -8.45 -15.74
CA LYS A 108 -9.50 -8.15 -16.36
C LYS A 108 -10.67 -8.73 -15.56
N SER A 109 -10.52 -9.95 -15.06
CA SER A 109 -11.55 -10.61 -14.23
C SER A 109 -11.75 -9.90 -12.89
N CYS A 110 -10.67 -9.48 -12.24
CA CYS A 110 -10.70 -8.74 -10.99
C CYS A 110 -11.36 -7.36 -11.16
N GLN A 111 -10.99 -6.63 -12.22
CA GLN A 111 -11.59 -5.35 -12.56
C GLN A 111 -13.09 -5.51 -12.84
N ALA A 112 -13.50 -6.54 -13.59
CA ALA A 112 -14.91 -6.85 -13.79
C ALA A 112 -15.65 -7.19 -12.48
N GLY A 113 -14.94 -7.77 -11.50
CA GLY A 113 -15.41 -7.98 -10.13
C GLY A 113 -15.34 -6.74 -9.23
N GLY A 114 -15.03 -5.56 -9.78
CA GLY A 114 -14.99 -4.29 -9.06
C GLY A 114 -13.75 -4.11 -8.17
N LYS A 115 -12.65 -4.82 -8.44
CA LYS A 115 -11.38 -4.64 -7.71
C LYS A 115 -10.54 -3.54 -8.35
N THR A 116 -9.81 -2.78 -7.54
CA THR A 116 -8.74 -1.89 -8.01
C THR A 116 -7.44 -2.68 -8.11
N ILE A 117 -6.89 -2.80 -9.31
CA ILE A 117 -5.62 -3.50 -9.55
C ILE A 117 -4.54 -2.51 -9.97
N ILE A 118 -3.56 -2.27 -9.11
CA ILE A 118 -2.43 -1.37 -9.39
C ILE A 118 -1.14 -2.15 -9.51
N LEU A 119 -0.19 -1.68 -10.33
CA LEU A 119 1.15 -2.26 -10.37
C LEU A 119 2.04 -1.57 -9.34
N SER A 120 2.67 -2.35 -8.45
CA SER A 120 3.65 -1.82 -7.51
C SER A 120 5.06 -1.80 -8.12
N LEU A 121 5.72 -0.67 -7.97
CA LEU A 121 7.06 -0.35 -8.48
C LEU A 121 8.04 -0.31 -7.30
N GLY A 122 9.15 -1.03 -7.42
CA GLY A 122 10.17 -1.09 -6.38
C GLY A 122 10.19 -2.42 -5.63
N GLY A 123 9.81 -2.38 -4.36
CA GLY A 123 9.97 -3.45 -3.36
C GLY A 123 11.40 -3.59 -2.84
N ALA A 124 11.56 -4.37 -1.77
CA ALA A 124 12.83 -4.60 -1.08
C ALA A 124 14.01 -5.06 -1.97
N THR A 125 13.73 -5.64 -3.14
CA THR A 125 14.76 -6.11 -4.09
C THR A 125 15.17 -5.07 -5.14
N TYR A 126 14.55 -3.89 -5.17
CA TYR A 126 14.92 -2.83 -6.09
C TYR A 126 16.30 -2.24 -5.73
N THR A 127 17.20 -2.20 -6.71
CA THR A 127 18.61 -1.81 -6.50
C THR A 127 19.13 -0.74 -7.46
N GLN A 128 18.31 -0.25 -8.40
CA GLN A 128 18.78 0.64 -9.47
C GLN A 128 19.05 2.08 -9.02
N GLY A 129 18.56 2.50 -7.85
CA GLY A 129 18.89 3.80 -7.24
C GLY A 129 18.36 5.04 -7.98
N GLY A 130 17.59 4.86 -9.06
CA GLY A 130 16.94 5.93 -9.82
C GLY A 130 17.73 6.36 -11.06
N TRP A 131 17.58 7.63 -11.44
CA TRP A 131 18.05 8.13 -12.74
C TRP A 131 19.09 9.24 -12.60
N GLY A 132 19.94 9.40 -13.61
CA GLY A 132 20.99 10.44 -13.64
C GLY A 132 20.45 11.86 -13.84
N SER A 133 19.26 11.99 -14.45
CA SER A 133 18.61 13.28 -14.69
C SER A 133 17.09 13.19 -14.53
N ALA A 134 16.43 14.35 -14.39
CA ALA A 134 14.98 14.44 -14.42
C ALA A 134 14.41 13.93 -15.76
N GLY A 135 15.05 14.25 -16.89
CA GLY A 135 14.61 13.80 -18.21
C GLY A 135 14.65 12.27 -18.36
N ASP A 136 15.68 11.61 -17.81
CA ASP A 136 15.76 10.14 -17.80
C ASP A 136 14.65 9.53 -16.94
N ALA A 137 14.33 10.14 -15.80
CA ALA A 137 13.22 9.73 -14.94
C ALA A 137 11.86 9.91 -15.63
N GLU A 138 11.65 11.00 -16.36
CA GLU A 138 10.45 11.22 -17.16
C GLU A 138 10.31 10.20 -18.30
N ASN A 139 11.40 9.88 -18.99
CA ASN A 139 11.42 8.83 -20.02
C ASN A 139 11.10 7.46 -19.44
N ALA A 140 11.62 7.14 -18.24
CA ALA A 140 11.28 5.91 -17.55
C ALA A 140 9.80 5.85 -17.15
N ALA A 141 9.22 6.95 -16.66
CA ALA A 141 7.79 7.04 -16.37
C ALA A 141 6.92 6.83 -17.62
N GLN A 142 7.34 7.40 -18.76
CA GLN A 142 6.68 7.16 -20.05
C GLN A 142 6.73 5.69 -20.45
N MET A 143 7.88 5.03 -20.30
CA MET A 143 8.03 3.62 -20.62
C MET A 143 7.16 2.72 -19.73
N VAL A 144 7.12 2.97 -18.41
CA VAL A 144 6.19 2.26 -17.49
C VAL A 144 4.74 2.46 -17.93
N TRP A 145 4.35 3.69 -18.27
CA TRP A 145 3.01 3.98 -18.76
C TRP A 145 2.70 3.25 -20.08
N ASP A 146 3.64 3.23 -21.02
CA ASP A 146 3.48 2.56 -22.31
C ASP A 146 3.37 1.02 -22.15
N MET A 147 4.03 0.44 -21.13
CA MET A 147 3.99 -1.00 -20.84
C MET A 147 2.69 -1.45 -20.15
N PHE A 148 2.12 -0.64 -19.26
CA PHE A 148 1.03 -1.08 -18.36
C PHE A 148 -0.25 -0.22 -18.40
N GLY A 149 -0.16 1.00 -18.92
CA GLY A 149 -1.28 1.89 -19.18
C GLY A 149 -2.07 1.50 -20.45
N PRO A 150 -2.88 2.41 -21.03
CA PRO A 150 -3.64 2.15 -22.25
C PRO A 150 -2.79 1.58 -23.39
N VAL A 151 -3.37 0.66 -24.16
CA VAL A 151 -2.72 0.03 -25.32
C VAL A 151 -2.52 1.03 -26.47
N GLY A 152 -1.60 0.73 -27.39
CA GLY A 152 -1.37 1.52 -28.61
C GLY A 152 0.10 1.86 -28.90
N LYS A 153 1.01 1.42 -28.03
CA LYS A 153 2.46 1.53 -28.23
C LYS A 153 3.05 0.16 -28.56
N ASN A 154 4.10 0.17 -29.38
CA ASN A 154 4.86 -1.03 -29.70
C ASN A 154 5.97 -1.22 -28.66
N VAL A 155 5.63 -1.84 -27.53
CA VAL A 155 6.53 -2.16 -26.41
C VAL A 155 6.20 -3.54 -25.86
N ASP A 156 7.14 -4.16 -25.14
CA ASP A 156 6.89 -5.39 -24.39
C ASP A 156 5.89 -5.11 -23.26
N ARG A 157 4.70 -5.72 -23.35
CA ARG A 157 3.63 -5.52 -22.36
C ARG A 157 3.42 -6.78 -21.52
N PRO A 158 3.87 -6.82 -20.26
CA PRO A 158 3.79 -8.02 -19.41
C PRO A 158 2.39 -8.60 -19.24
N PHE A 159 1.38 -7.73 -19.28
CA PHE A 159 -0.01 -8.10 -19.12
C PHE A 159 -0.80 -7.95 -20.43
N GLY A 160 -0.12 -8.05 -21.58
CA GLY A 160 -0.71 -7.97 -22.91
C GLY A 160 -1.62 -6.76 -23.06
N SER A 161 -2.92 -7.01 -23.25
CA SER A 161 -3.93 -5.95 -23.43
C SER A 161 -4.63 -5.51 -22.15
N ALA A 162 -4.31 -6.08 -20.98
CA ALA A 162 -4.80 -5.54 -19.71
C ALA A 162 -4.19 -4.15 -19.44
N VAL A 163 -4.99 -3.31 -18.80
CA VAL A 163 -4.63 -1.95 -18.38
C VAL A 163 -4.84 -1.86 -16.89
N VAL A 164 -3.76 -1.69 -16.12
CA VAL A 164 -3.85 -1.54 -14.65
C VAL A 164 -4.67 -0.29 -14.30
N ASP A 165 -5.21 -0.25 -13.09
CA ASP A 165 -5.95 0.90 -12.55
C ASP A 165 -5.02 1.98 -12.01
N GLY A 166 -3.71 1.76 -12.08
CA GLY A 166 -2.72 2.73 -11.64
C GLY A 166 -1.44 2.09 -11.14
N PHE A 167 -0.70 2.85 -10.33
CA PHE A 167 0.64 2.49 -9.90
C PHE A 167 0.82 2.77 -8.42
N ASP A 168 1.62 1.94 -7.77
CA ASP A 168 2.04 2.07 -6.39
C ASP A 168 3.56 2.26 -6.32
N PHE A 169 4.02 3.18 -5.49
CA PHE A 169 5.43 3.49 -5.29
C PHE A 169 5.87 2.85 -3.97
N ASP A 170 6.43 1.65 -4.06
CA ASP A 170 7.01 0.92 -2.93
C ASP A 170 8.54 0.98 -3.02
N PHE A 171 9.09 2.19 -3.15
CA PHE A 171 10.54 2.37 -3.10
C PHE A 171 10.99 2.30 -1.64
N GLU A 172 11.80 1.31 -1.29
CA GLU A 172 12.30 1.11 0.07
C GLU A 172 13.72 1.68 0.30
N SER A 173 14.26 2.38 -0.70
CA SER A 173 15.54 3.07 -0.61
C SER A 173 15.54 4.39 -1.41
N PRO A 174 16.39 5.38 -1.03
CA PRO A 174 16.48 6.64 -1.75
C PRO A 174 16.70 6.43 -3.25
N THR A 175 15.81 7.04 -4.04
CA THR A 175 15.78 6.87 -5.51
C THR A 175 15.92 8.24 -6.17
N ASN A 176 17.04 8.44 -6.88
CA ASN A 176 17.35 9.70 -7.54
C ASN A 176 16.29 10.07 -8.59
N ASN A 177 15.89 11.34 -8.61
CA ASN A 177 14.91 11.90 -9.55
C ASN A 177 13.50 11.28 -9.48
N LEU A 178 13.14 10.58 -8.40
CA LEU A 178 11.79 10.04 -8.19
C LEU A 178 10.66 11.09 -8.26
N PRO A 179 10.83 12.35 -7.82
CA PRO A 179 9.82 13.39 -8.03
C PRO A 179 9.50 13.67 -9.51
N ALA A 180 10.52 13.65 -10.39
CA ALA A 180 10.32 13.85 -11.82
C ALA A 180 9.58 12.66 -12.45
N PHE A 181 9.98 11.44 -12.09
CA PHE A 181 9.27 10.22 -12.47
C PHE A 181 7.79 10.27 -12.06
N GLY A 182 7.50 10.57 -10.79
CA GLY A 182 6.15 10.64 -10.24
C GLY A 182 5.29 11.72 -10.90
N LYS A 183 5.82 12.93 -11.12
CA LYS A 183 5.10 14.01 -11.81
C LYS A 183 4.72 13.63 -13.23
N LYS A 184 5.64 13.02 -13.97
CA LYS A 184 5.38 12.57 -15.35
C LYS A 184 4.33 11.47 -15.38
N LEU A 185 4.43 10.48 -14.50
CA LEU A 185 3.45 9.38 -14.44
C LEU A 185 2.05 9.89 -14.09
N ARG A 186 1.92 10.77 -13.08
CA ARG A 186 0.65 11.43 -12.72
C ARG A 186 0.07 12.21 -13.90
N SER A 187 0.90 12.98 -14.60
CA SER A 187 0.48 13.74 -15.78
C SER A 187 -0.07 12.84 -16.89
N LEU A 188 0.59 11.70 -17.17
CA LEU A 188 0.12 10.73 -18.16
C LEU A 188 -1.22 10.09 -17.74
N MET A 189 -1.35 9.73 -16.47
CA MET A 189 -2.58 9.17 -15.90
C MET A 189 -3.75 10.13 -15.98
N ASP A 190 -3.54 11.43 -15.69
CA ASP A 190 -4.58 12.46 -15.79
C ASP A 190 -4.98 12.76 -17.23
N GLY A 191 -4.02 12.69 -18.16
CA GLY A 191 -4.25 12.95 -19.58
C GLY A 191 -4.88 11.78 -20.36
N ALA A 192 -4.94 10.58 -19.78
CA ALA A 192 -5.34 9.36 -20.49
C ALA A 192 -6.82 9.35 -20.93
N GLY A 193 -7.70 10.01 -20.17
CA GLY A 193 -9.15 9.91 -20.34
C GLY A 193 -9.68 8.47 -20.13
N GLY A 194 -10.98 8.28 -20.34
CA GLY A 194 -11.63 6.95 -20.29
C GLY A 194 -11.94 6.42 -18.90
N LYS A 195 -10.92 6.19 -18.05
CA LYS A 195 -11.09 5.76 -16.65
C LYS A 195 -10.22 6.56 -15.69
N LYS A 196 -10.60 6.59 -14.41
CA LYS A 196 -9.74 7.14 -13.36
C LYS A 196 -8.59 6.17 -13.08
N PHE A 197 -7.36 6.69 -13.06
CA PHE A 197 -6.17 5.97 -12.62
C PHE A 197 -5.73 6.48 -11.24
N TYR A 198 -5.29 5.55 -10.39
CA TYR A 198 -4.91 5.81 -8.99
C TYR A 198 -3.39 5.77 -8.81
N LEU A 199 -2.84 6.78 -8.17
CA LEU A 199 -1.42 6.77 -7.78
C LEU A 199 -1.32 6.55 -6.29
N ALA A 200 -0.59 5.51 -5.88
CA ALA A 200 -0.36 5.18 -4.48
C ALA A 200 1.14 5.15 -4.15
N ALA A 201 1.46 5.15 -2.86
CA ALA A 201 2.81 4.87 -2.37
C ALA A 201 2.75 4.09 -1.06
N ALA A 202 3.81 3.35 -0.75
CA ALA A 202 3.95 2.56 0.46
C ALA A 202 5.16 3.02 1.29
N PRO A 203 5.16 4.26 1.83
CA PRO A 203 6.24 4.70 2.70
C PRO A 203 6.29 3.87 3.98
N GLN A 204 7.46 3.79 4.62
CA GLN A 204 7.56 3.25 5.98
C GLN A 204 6.98 4.24 7.00
N CYS A 205 6.64 3.78 8.21
CA CYS A 205 6.03 4.69 9.19
C CYS A 205 6.97 5.78 9.72
N VAL A 206 8.28 5.63 9.55
CA VAL A 206 9.27 6.64 9.97
C VAL A 206 9.04 7.90 9.14
N PHE A 207 8.85 9.03 9.83
CA PHE A 207 8.52 10.31 9.19
C PHE A 207 9.65 11.33 9.41
N PRO A 208 10.14 12.02 8.36
CA PRO A 208 9.79 11.82 6.95
C PRO A 208 10.31 10.48 6.40
N ASP A 209 9.60 9.92 5.41
CA ASP A 209 10.04 8.68 4.75
C ASP A 209 11.28 8.92 3.88
N ALA A 210 12.30 8.07 4.00
CA ALA A 210 13.59 8.32 3.36
C ALA A 210 13.57 8.19 1.83
N ALA A 211 12.64 7.39 1.29
CA ALA A 211 12.63 7.05 -0.13
C ALA A 211 11.60 7.89 -0.92
N ASN A 212 10.41 8.09 -0.36
CA ASN A 212 9.25 8.59 -1.07
C ASN A 212 8.86 10.02 -0.68
N GLN A 213 9.36 10.58 0.44
CA GLN A 213 8.87 11.86 0.97
C GLN A 213 8.91 13.00 -0.06
N ALA A 214 10.04 13.19 -0.75
CA ALA A 214 10.19 14.26 -1.73
C ALA A 214 9.18 14.16 -2.89
N THR A 215 8.83 12.93 -3.29
CA THR A 215 7.83 12.67 -4.33
C THR A 215 6.42 12.89 -3.78
N MET A 216 6.13 12.40 -2.58
CA MET A 216 4.84 12.60 -1.91
C MET A 216 4.52 14.08 -1.68
N ASP A 217 5.52 14.90 -1.36
CA ASP A 217 5.36 16.35 -1.17
C ASP A 217 5.08 17.10 -2.49
N SER A 218 5.37 16.50 -3.64
CA SER A 218 5.35 17.19 -4.94
C SER A 218 4.43 16.57 -6.00
N VAL A 219 3.80 15.43 -5.71
CA VAL A 219 2.89 14.70 -6.61
C VAL A 219 1.58 14.39 -5.88
N ALA A 220 0.45 14.50 -6.58
CA ALA A 220 -0.86 14.17 -6.05
C ALA A 220 -1.07 12.64 -6.04
N PHE A 221 -0.87 12.01 -4.88
CA PHE A 221 -1.23 10.62 -4.62
C PHE A 221 -2.71 10.51 -4.18
N ASP A 222 -3.37 9.44 -4.59
CA ASP A 222 -4.76 9.13 -4.23
C ASP A 222 -4.83 8.47 -2.84
N PHE A 223 -3.88 7.58 -2.52
CA PHE A 223 -3.77 6.97 -1.19
C PHE A 223 -2.34 6.52 -0.87
N LEU A 224 -2.02 6.43 0.43
CA LEU A 224 -0.77 5.88 0.95
C LEU A 224 -1.05 4.61 1.73
N MET A 225 -0.25 3.57 1.51
CA MET A 225 -0.27 2.30 2.24
C MET A 225 0.92 2.25 3.21
N ILE A 226 0.86 3.07 4.26
CA ILE A 226 2.00 3.33 5.15
C ILE A 226 2.34 2.07 5.95
N GLN A 227 3.59 1.61 5.88
CA GLN A 227 4.05 0.39 6.51
C GLN A 227 4.31 0.64 8.02
N PHE A 228 3.29 0.40 8.86
CA PHE A 228 3.39 0.48 10.33
C PHE A 228 3.92 -0.83 10.93
N TYR A 229 5.03 -1.31 10.40
CA TYR A 229 5.75 -2.51 10.83
C TYR A 229 7.23 -2.40 10.46
N ASN A 230 8.05 -3.37 10.90
CA ASN A 230 9.52 -3.34 10.75
C ASN A 230 10.19 -2.05 11.26
N ASN A 231 9.51 -1.31 12.14
CA ASN A 231 9.94 -0.01 12.61
C ASN A 231 9.33 0.28 13.98
N TRP A 232 9.97 1.16 14.73
CA TRP A 232 9.53 1.54 16.07
C TRP A 232 8.15 2.20 16.12
N CYS A 233 7.73 2.87 15.04
CA CYS A 233 6.42 3.50 14.93
C CYS A 233 5.30 2.51 14.57
N GLY A 234 5.60 1.21 14.49
CA GLY A 234 4.64 0.19 14.09
C GLY A 234 3.55 -0.12 15.12
N VAL A 235 2.52 -0.85 14.67
CA VAL A 235 1.33 -1.20 15.47
C VAL A 235 1.69 -1.98 16.74
N SER A 236 2.76 -2.78 16.71
CA SER A 236 3.23 -3.54 17.88
C SER A 236 3.52 -2.66 19.11
N ASN A 237 3.90 -1.40 18.88
CA ASN A 237 4.20 -0.40 19.90
C ASN A 237 3.02 0.53 20.22
N PHE A 238 1.82 0.25 19.70
CA PHE A 238 0.60 0.92 20.11
C PHE A 238 0.28 0.63 21.58
N VAL A 239 -0.10 1.67 22.32
CA VAL A 239 -0.44 1.59 23.75
C VAL A 239 -1.96 1.69 23.92
N GLU A 240 -2.60 0.56 24.21
CA GLU A 240 -4.04 0.47 24.43
C GLU A 240 -4.50 1.35 25.60
N GLY A 241 -5.63 2.04 25.42
CA GLY A 241 -6.23 2.91 26.45
C GLY A 241 -5.51 4.24 26.70
N SER A 242 -4.36 4.49 26.05
CA SER A 242 -3.66 5.76 26.17
C SER A 242 -4.37 6.88 25.40
N THR A 243 -4.38 8.09 25.95
CA THR A 243 -4.91 9.30 25.30
C THR A 243 -3.90 9.93 24.32
N SER A 244 -2.66 9.44 24.29
CA SER A 244 -1.60 9.84 23.36
C SER A 244 -0.72 8.65 22.98
N GLN A 245 -0.14 8.68 21.78
CA GLN A 245 0.77 7.66 21.29
C GLN A 245 2.15 8.29 21.06
N ASN A 246 3.18 7.75 21.70
CA ASN A 246 4.56 8.24 21.53
C ASN A 246 5.27 7.58 20.34
N ALA A 247 5.00 6.30 20.08
CA ALA A 247 5.57 5.54 18.98
C ALA A 247 4.68 5.53 17.74
N PHE A 248 3.44 5.06 17.89
CA PHE A 248 2.49 4.96 16.78
C PHE A 248 2.08 6.34 16.28
N ASN A 249 2.62 6.74 15.13
CA ASN A 249 2.65 8.13 14.67
C ASN A 249 1.64 8.45 13.54
N PHE A 250 0.48 7.77 13.49
CA PHE A 250 -0.54 8.02 12.47
C PHE A 250 -1.00 9.50 12.43
N ASN A 251 -0.99 10.18 13.57
CA ASN A 251 -1.29 11.61 13.68
C ASN A 251 -0.31 12.49 12.89
N VAL A 252 0.96 12.10 12.81
CA VAL A 252 1.99 12.83 12.04
C VAL A 252 1.68 12.72 10.55
N TRP A 253 1.35 11.51 10.09
CA TRP A 253 0.94 11.26 8.71
C TRP A 253 -0.38 11.95 8.34
N ASP A 254 -1.38 11.97 9.23
CA ASP A 254 -2.62 12.74 9.02
C ASP A 254 -2.35 14.24 8.92
N ASN A 255 -1.47 14.79 9.77
CA ASN A 255 -1.09 16.19 9.69
C ASN A 255 -0.42 16.51 8.35
N TRP A 256 0.50 15.65 7.88
CA TRP A 256 1.10 15.79 6.54
C TRP A 256 0.03 15.74 5.43
N ALA A 257 -0.91 14.79 5.50
CA ALA A 257 -1.97 14.65 4.50
C ALA A 257 -2.81 15.93 4.38
N LYS A 258 -3.12 16.57 5.50
CA LYS A 258 -3.90 17.82 5.54
C LYS A 258 -3.09 19.04 5.14
N THR A 259 -1.85 19.16 5.61
CA THR A 259 -1.08 20.41 5.50
C THR A 259 -0.17 20.44 4.27
N THR A 260 0.46 19.32 3.93
CA THR A 260 1.51 19.26 2.91
C THR A 260 1.06 18.60 1.62
N SER A 261 0.35 17.47 1.67
CA SER A 261 0.01 16.68 0.47
C SER A 261 -0.63 17.54 -0.63
N PRO A 262 -0.20 17.41 -1.91
CA PRO A 262 -0.86 18.09 -3.02
C PRO A 262 -2.33 17.69 -3.20
N ASN A 263 -2.69 16.45 -2.85
CA ASN A 263 -4.09 16.00 -2.82
C ASN A 263 -4.64 16.07 -1.39
N LYS A 264 -5.45 17.09 -1.10
CA LYS A 264 -6.07 17.26 0.23
C LYS A 264 -7.15 16.23 0.58
N ASN A 265 -7.53 15.40 -0.39
CA ASN A 265 -8.46 14.28 -0.20
C ASN A 265 -7.74 12.92 -0.17
N ILE A 266 -6.40 12.91 -0.07
CA ILE A 266 -5.61 11.68 0.01
C ILE A 266 -6.07 10.79 1.18
N LYS A 267 -6.03 9.48 0.96
CA LYS A 267 -6.33 8.48 1.99
C LYS A 267 -5.08 7.79 2.53
N LEU A 268 -5.08 7.52 3.82
CA LEU A 268 -3.99 6.85 4.53
C LEU A 268 -4.48 5.50 5.03
N MET A 269 -3.84 4.43 4.58
CA MET A 269 -4.12 3.08 5.01
C MET A 269 -3.08 2.63 6.04
N LEU A 270 -3.54 1.94 7.07
CA LEU A 270 -2.70 1.32 8.10
C LEU A 270 -2.10 0.03 7.54
N GLY A 271 -0.82 0.06 7.15
CA GLY A 271 -0.09 -1.12 6.67
C GLY A 271 0.37 -2.02 7.81
N ILE A 272 0.08 -3.32 7.72
CA ILE A 272 0.42 -4.33 8.73
C ILE A 272 0.96 -5.63 8.10
N PRO A 273 1.70 -6.47 8.85
CA PRO A 273 2.05 -7.81 8.38
C PRO A 273 0.81 -8.72 8.38
N GLY A 274 0.68 -9.59 7.37
CA GLY A 274 -0.44 -10.52 7.23
C GLY A 274 -0.39 -11.72 8.18
N ALA A 275 0.80 -12.03 8.70
CA ALA A 275 1.06 -13.14 9.62
C ALA A 275 2.37 -12.85 10.38
N PRO A 276 2.72 -13.63 11.43
CA PRO A 276 4.02 -13.52 12.10
C PRO A 276 5.23 -13.65 11.16
N GLY A 277 5.09 -14.37 10.04
CA GLY A 277 6.13 -14.52 9.02
C GLY A 277 6.19 -13.38 7.98
N GLY A 278 5.23 -12.45 7.99
CA GLY A 278 5.13 -11.36 7.01
C GLY A 278 5.98 -10.13 7.34
N GLY A 279 6.80 -10.19 8.38
CA GLY A 279 7.60 -9.06 8.86
C GLY A 279 7.54 -8.91 10.38
N GLY A 280 8.47 -8.13 10.93
CA GLY A 280 8.49 -7.79 12.34
C GLY A 280 7.34 -6.86 12.73
N GLY A 281 6.78 -7.05 13.92
CA GLY A 281 5.70 -6.21 14.44
C GLY A 281 4.28 -6.68 14.11
N TYR A 282 4.11 -7.93 13.64
CA TYR A 282 2.79 -8.55 13.51
C TYR A 282 1.99 -8.39 14.81
N THR A 283 0.76 -7.90 14.68
CA THR A 283 -0.13 -7.59 15.79
C THR A 283 -1.55 -8.00 15.41
N ASN A 284 -2.29 -8.58 16.35
CA ASN A 284 -3.68 -8.97 16.21
C ASN A 284 -4.45 -8.70 17.52
N GLY A 285 -5.74 -9.06 17.53
CA GLY A 285 -6.62 -8.97 18.69
C GLY A 285 -6.88 -7.51 19.11
N SER A 286 -7.00 -7.31 20.43
CA SER A 286 -7.41 -6.02 21.00
C SER A 286 -6.49 -4.87 20.62
N LYS A 287 -5.19 -5.11 20.51
CA LYS A 287 -4.21 -4.08 20.13
C LYS A 287 -4.38 -3.64 18.68
N LEU A 288 -4.55 -4.57 17.74
CA LEU A 288 -4.80 -4.22 16.33
C LEU A 288 -6.10 -3.44 16.20
N LYS A 289 -7.16 -3.94 16.85
CA LYS A 289 -8.46 -3.27 16.91
C LYS A 289 -8.34 -1.83 17.43
N ALA A 290 -7.67 -1.64 18.56
CA ALA A 290 -7.50 -0.32 19.16
C ALA A 290 -6.69 0.64 18.27
N ALA A 291 -5.66 0.14 17.57
CA ALA A 291 -4.91 0.93 16.60
C ALA A 291 -5.77 1.34 15.39
N ILE A 292 -6.61 0.44 14.87
CA ILE A 292 -7.57 0.74 13.80
C ILE A 292 -8.58 1.79 14.27
N GLU A 293 -9.19 1.60 15.44
CA GLU A 293 -10.15 2.55 16.02
C GLU A 293 -9.54 3.94 16.25
N TRP A 294 -8.29 4.00 16.73
CA TRP A 294 -7.53 5.24 16.86
C TRP A 294 -7.35 5.92 15.50
N SER A 295 -6.91 5.18 14.47
CA SER A 295 -6.72 5.73 13.13
C SER A 295 -8.03 6.19 12.48
N LYS A 296 -9.15 5.52 12.75
CA LYS A 296 -10.48 5.88 12.20
C LYS A 296 -11.00 7.23 12.62
N ALA A 297 -10.49 7.80 13.72
CA ALA A 297 -10.86 9.14 14.15
C ALA A 297 -10.26 10.25 13.24
N TYR A 298 -9.31 9.92 12.38
CA TYR A 298 -8.74 10.85 11.40
C TYR A 298 -9.48 10.73 10.06
N SER A 299 -9.95 11.86 9.51
CA SER A 299 -10.68 11.89 8.23
C SER A 299 -9.87 11.44 7.01
N SER A 300 -8.54 11.42 7.14
CA SER A 300 -7.62 10.88 6.14
C SER A 300 -7.58 9.35 6.13
N PHE A 301 -8.08 8.66 7.17
CA PHE A 301 -8.04 7.20 7.22
C PHE A 301 -8.86 6.56 6.09
N GLY A 302 -8.23 5.64 5.37
CA GLY A 302 -8.80 4.93 4.21
C GLY A 302 -9.05 3.44 4.42
N GLY A 303 -8.43 2.84 5.45
CA GLY A 303 -8.57 1.42 5.75
C GLY A 303 -7.25 0.75 6.12
N VAL A 304 -7.12 -0.55 5.84
CA VAL A 304 -5.95 -1.37 6.20
C VAL A 304 -5.29 -1.95 4.95
N MET A 305 -3.97 -1.87 4.90
CA MET A 305 -3.15 -2.61 3.94
C MET A 305 -2.48 -3.78 4.68
N ALA A 306 -2.34 -4.95 4.06
CA ALA A 306 -1.50 -6.02 4.62
C ALA A 306 -0.51 -6.65 3.64
N TRP A 307 0.69 -6.92 4.15
CA TRP A 307 1.79 -7.59 3.46
C TRP A 307 1.90 -9.07 3.88
N ASP A 308 1.75 -10.06 3.01
CA ASP A 308 1.04 -10.03 1.73
C ASP A 308 -0.14 -11.00 1.78
N ILE A 309 -0.88 -11.13 0.68
CA ILE A 309 -2.08 -11.95 0.64
C ILE A 309 -1.83 -13.45 0.91
N SER A 310 -0.66 -13.98 0.57
CA SER A 310 -0.29 -15.37 0.89
C SER A 310 -0.15 -15.55 2.40
N GLN A 311 0.43 -14.56 3.10
CA GLN A 311 0.51 -14.54 4.55
C GLN A 311 -0.88 -14.46 5.19
N VAL A 312 -1.71 -13.51 4.73
CA VAL A 312 -3.08 -13.32 5.24
C VAL A 312 -3.92 -14.59 5.10
N TYR A 313 -3.83 -15.30 3.96
CA TYR A 313 -4.60 -16.53 3.74
C TYR A 313 -4.06 -17.73 4.51
N SER A 314 -2.75 -17.79 4.77
CA SER A 314 -2.17 -18.79 5.68
C SER A 314 -2.59 -18.57 7.14
N ASN A 315 -2.85 -17.31 7.52
CA ASN A 315 -3.25 -16.91 8.86
C ASN A 315 -4.77 -16.94 9.02
N THR A 316 -5.30 -18.14 9.24
CA THR A 316 -6.75 -18.41 9.26
C THR A 316 -7.51 -17.43 10.16
N GLY A 317 -8.47 -16.71 9.58
CA GLY A 317 -9.34 -15.77 10.29
C GLY A 317 -8.83 -14.34 10.37
N PHE A 318 -7.57 -14.05 10.01
CA PHE A 318 -7.00 -12.71 10.13
C PHE A 318 -7.65 -11.68 9.21
N LEU A 319 -7.99 -12.05 7.96
CA LEU A 319 -8.75 -11.15 7.09
C LEU A 319 -10.11 -10.78 7.70
N LYS A 320 -10.79 -11.76 8.30
CA LYS A 320 -12.09 -11.53 8.96
C LYS A 320 -11.95 -10.63 10.19
N GLU A 321 -10.85 -10.75 10.93
CA GLU A 321 -10.52 -9.85 12.03
C GLU A 321 -10.37 -8.41 11.54
N ILE A 322 -9.54 -8.18 10.51
CA ILE A 322 -9.35 -6.85 9.89
C ILE A 322 -10.69 -6.25 9.46
N VAL A 323 -11.51 -7.01 8.74
CA VAL A 323 -12.82 -6.55 8.26
C VAL A 323 -13.76 -6.22 9.42
N SER A 324 -13.77 -7.05 10.47
CA SER A 324 -14.57 -6.82 11.67
C SER A 324 -14.15 -5.54 12.40
N ASP A 325 -12.85 -5.31 12.55
CA ASP A 325 -12.32 -4.12 13.22
C ASP A 325 -12.58 -2.84 12.39
N LEU A 326 -12.48 -2.93 11.06
CA LEU A 326 -12.88 -1.86 10.16
C LEU A 326 -14.40 -1.59 10.20
N ALA A 327 -15.23 -2.60 10.49
CA ALA A 327 -16.68 -2.43 10.62
C ALA A 327 -17.10 -1.76 11.94
N GLY A 328 -16.36 -1.96 13.03
CA GLY A 328 -16.63 -1.35 14.34
C GLY A 328 -16.60 0.18 14.34
N GLY A 329 -17.22 0.86 15.30
CA GLY A 329 -17.13 2.34 15.44
C GLY A 329 -15.98 2.75 16.39
N PRO A 330 -15.50 4.01 16.36
CA PRO A 330 -14.56 4.48 17.37
C PRO A 330 -15.17 4.34 18.77
N THR A 331 -14.55 3.57 19.67
CA THR A 331 -15.03 3.49 21.06
C THR A 331 -14.48 4.66 21.87
N GLY A 332 -15.23 5.76 21.91
CA GLY A 332 -15.23 6.74 23.02
C GLY A 332 -13.97 7.56 23.34
N THR A 333 -12.78 7.24 22.81
CA THR A 333 -11.58 8.07 22.98
C THR A 333 -11.32 8.87 21.71
N ASN A 334 -11.90 10.07 21.63
CA ASN A 334 -11.49 11.04 20.62
C ASN A 334 -9.98 11.29 20.76
N PRO A 335 -9.19 11.24 19.67
CA PRO A 335 -7.82 11.73 19.70
C PRO A 335 -7.82 13.21 20.11
N PRO A 336 -6.80 13.67 20.85
CA PRO A 336 -6.67 15.09 21.14
C PRO A 336 -6.58 15.86 19.81
N GLY A 337 -7.50 16.80 19.60
CA GLY A 337 -7.33 17.81 18.55
C GLY A 337 -5.97 18.48 18.72
N GLY A 338 -5.23 18.65 17.63
CA GLY A 338 -3.83 19.08 17.60
C GLY A 338 -3.55 20.42 18.29
N GLY A 339 -3.48 20.39 19.61
CA GLY A 339 -3.08 21.49 20.48
C GLY A 339 -1.73 21.16 21.12
N THR A 340 -0.84 22.16 21.09
CA THR A 340 0.51 22.16 21.65
C THR A 340 0.54 21.62 23.09
N PRO A 341 1.43 20.67 23.45
CA PRO A 341 1.46 20.13 24.80
C PRO A 341 2.04 21.14 25.79
N THR A 342 1.27 21.46 26.83
CA THR A 342 1.76 22.13 28.05
C THR A 342 2.18 21.07 29.06
N SER A 343 3.32 21.28 29.73
CA SER A 343 3.90 20.31 30.64
C SER A 343 3.13 20.19 31.97
N THR A 344 2.84 18.96 32.36
CA THR A 344 2.50 18.60 33.75
C THR A 344 3.32 17.41 34.18
N SER A 345 3.95 17.54 35.34
CA SER A 345 4.81 16.55 35.99
C SER A 345 3.98 15.42 36.62
N SER A 346 4.45 14.18 36.47
CA SER A 346 3.88 13.00 37.13
C SER A 346 4.96 12.14 37.76
N GLY A 347 4.63 11.59 38.93
CA GLY A 347 5.52 10.96 39.90
C GLY A 347 6.13 9.63 39.48
N SER A 348 7.21 9.30 40.19
CA SER A 348 8.07 8.13 40.00
C SER A 348 7.39 6.84 40.46
N THR A 349 7.27 5.88 39.55
CA THR A 349 6.93 4.47 39.85
C THR A 349 8.22 3.62 39.74
N PRO A 350 8.45 2.60 40.57
CA PRO A 350 9.71 1.85 40.58
C PRO A 350 9.87 0.97 39.32
N PRO A 351 11.12 0.69 38.88
CA PRO A 351 11.37 -0.04 37.64
C PRO A 351 11.06 -1.53 37.79
N PRO A 352 10.47 -2.19 36.77
CA PRO A 352 10.41 -3.64 36.72
C PRO A 352 11.77 -4.20 36.34
N THR A 353 12.27 -5.12 37.15
CA THR A 353 13.42 -5.96 36.87
C THR A 353 13.08 -7.00 35.79
N GLY A 354 13.95 -7.15 34.79
CA GLY A 354 14.28 -8.49 34.30
C GLY A 354 13.87 -8.97 32.91
N ASN A 355 13.39 -8.15 31.96
CA ASN A 355 13.15 -8.62 30.58
C ASN A 355 13.94 -7.82 29.54
N LEU A 356 14.68 -8.55 28.68
CA LEU A 356 15.31 -7.99 27.49
C LEU A 356 14.23 -7.48 26.52
N VAL A 357 14.43 -6.28 25.98
CA VAL A 357 13.47 -5.64 25.06
C VAL A 357 13.52 -6.33 23.70
N PRO A 358 12.40 -6.81 23.15
CA PRO A 358 12.35 -7.47 21.83
C PRO A 358 12.63 -6.48 20.70
N HIS A 359 12.86 -6.99 19.49
CA HIS A 359 12.99 -6.17 18.28
C HIS A 359 11.85 -5.14 18.18
N TRP A 360 12.19 -3.89 17.91
CA TRP A 360 11.33 -2.70 17.87
C TRP A 360 10.74 -2.21 19.19
N GLY A 361 10.89 -2.93 20.31
CA GLY A 361 10.39 -2.48 21.61
C GLY A 361 11.16 -1.26 22.14
N GLN A 362 10.50 -0.44 22.98
CA GLN A 362 11.12 0.74 23.58
C GLN A 362 12.25 0.35 24.55
N CYS A 363 13.43 0.94 24.34
CA CYS A 363 14.62 0.76 25.19
C CYS A 363 15.18 2.09 25.73
N GLY A 364 14.53 3.21 25.41
CA GLY A 364 14.96 4.54 25.83
C GLY A 364 14.04 5.65 25.35
N GLY A 365 14.47 6.89 25.56
CA GLY A 365 13.70 8.11 25.31
C GLY A 365 13.48 8.93 26.59
N GLN A 366 13.29 10.24 26.45
CA GLN A 366 13.05 11.10 27.60
C GLN A 366 11.79 10.66 28.37
N GLY A 367 11.94 10.42 29.67
CA GLY A 367 10.86 9.94 30.55
C GLY A 367 10.66 8.42 30.59
N TRP A 368 11.42 7.64 29.80
CA TRP A 368 11.37 6.18 29.86
C TRP A 368 11.99 5.64 31.15
N THR A 369 11.26 4.78 31.86
CA THR A 369 11.70 4.12 33.11
C THR A 369 11.74 2.59 33.00
N GLY A 370 11.45 2.04 31.82
CA GLY A 370 11.45 0.59 31.57
C GLY A 370 12.84 0.04 31.20
N PRO A 371 12.91 -1.23 30.75
CA PRO A 371 14.17 -1.88 30.40
C PRO A 371 14.92 -1.16 29.28
N THR A 372 16.25 -1.17 29.32
CA THR A 372 17.13 -0.49 28.35
C THR A 372 18.00 -1.45 27.54
N GLN A 373 18.02 -2.74 27.89
CA GLN A 373 18.82 -3.76 27.23
C GLN A 373 17.98 -4.56 26.23
N CYS A 374 18.44 -4.59 24.98
CA CYS A 374 17.80 -5.30 23.89
C CYS A 374 18.13 -6.81 23.89
N GLN A 375 17.20 -7.61 23.38
CA GLN A 375 17.47 -8.99 22.99
C GLN A 375 18.55 -9.02 21.92
N ALA A 376 19.52 -9.92 22.02
CA ALA A 376 20.49 -10.12 20.96
C ALA A 376 19.77 -10.56 19.66
N PRO A 377 20.17 -10.09 18.47
CA PRO A 377 21.37 -9.28 18.18
C PRO A 377 21.15 -7.75 18.23
N TYR A 378 19.99 -7.30 18.67
CA TYR A 378 19.54 -5.91 18.52
C TYR A 378 20.26 -4.94 19.45
N LYS A 379 20.33 -3.67 19.03
CA LYS A 379 20.90 -2.56 19.81
C LYS A 379 19.85 -1.49 20.04
N CYS A 380 19.95 -0.79 21.17
CA CYS A 380 19.07 0.34 21.44
C CYS A 380 19.47 1.53 20.56
N VAL A 381 18.63 1.87 19.59
CA VAL A 381 18.85 2.96 18.63
C VAL A 381 17.84 4.07 18.91
N SER A 382 18.33 5.32 18.98
CA SER A 382 17.48 6.50 19.17
C SER A 382 16.60 6.74 17.93
N GLY A 383 15.28 6.78 18.14
CA GLY A 383 14.29 7.16 17.12
C GLY A 383 13.82 8.62 17.25
N GLY A 384 14.24 9.32 18.31
CA GLY A 384 13.90 10.71 18.60
C GLY A 384 14.11 11.06 20.06
N GLN A 385 13.76 12.29 20.45
CA GLN A 385 13.91 12.77 21.84
C GLN A 385 13.17 11.89 22.85
N TRP A 386 11.98 11.41 22.49
CA TRP A 386 11.06 10.70 23.38
C TRP A 386 11.06 9.19 23.19
N TRP A 387 11.83 8.67 22.23
CA TRP A 387 11.79 7.26 21.89
C TRP A 387 13.14 6.72 21.40
N ALA A 388 13.56 5.59 21.96
CA ALA A 388 14.58 4.72 21.40
C ALA A 388 14.05 3.29 21.38
N SER A 389 14.39 2.52 20.35
CA SER A 389 13.94 1.14 20.15
C SER A 389 15.08 0.18 19.90
N CYS A 390 14.87 -1.10 20.20
CA CYS A 390 15.78 -2.16 19.76
C CYS A 390 15.70 -2.38 18.26
N GLN A 391 16.82 -2.30 17.55
CA GLN A 391 16.95 -2.49 16.09
C GLN A 391 18.11 -3.41 15.74
#